data_AF-A0A2G9PZU1-F1
#
_entry.id   AF-A0A2G9PZU1-F1
#
_cell.length_a   1.000
_cell.length_b   1.000
_cell.length_c   1.000
_cell.angle_alpha   90.00
_cell.angle_beta   90.00
_cell.angle_gamma   90.00
#
_symmetry.space_group_name_H-M   'P 1'
#
loop_
_entity.id
_entity.type
_entity.pdbx_description
1 polymer ?
#
loop_
_entity_poly.entity_id
_entity_poly.type
_entity_poly.pdbx_seq_one_letter_code
_entity_poly.pdbx_strand_id
1 'polypeptide(L)' 'MKKKRDRLEVVYDILSIVNNSHNSIKPTPLLRSSNLSSNSFNEYFNELIEKG' A
#
# COMPACT_ATOMS: atom_id res chain seq x y z
N MET A 1 -21.52 1.53 9.91
CA MET A 1 -20.98 2.02 8.62
C MET A 1 -19.49 1.66 8.55
N LYS A 2 -18.99 1.02 7.49
CA LYS A 2 -17.54 0.83 7.32
C LYS A 2 -16.92 2.22 7.12
N LYS A 3 -16.07 2.66 8.06
CA LYS A 3 -15.31 3.90 7.93
C LYS A 3 -14.49 3.81 6.63
N LYS A 4 -14.56 4.82 5.76
CA LYS A 4 -13.63 4.90 4.63
C LYS A 4 -12.22 5.03 5.21
N ARG A 5 -11.27 4.28 4.67
CA ARG A 5 -9.87 4.43 5.04
C ARG A 5 -9.37 5.80 4.59
N ASP A 6 -8.72 6.51 5.50
CA ASP A 6 -8.09 7.79 5.18
C ASP A 6 -6.75 7.57 4.46
N ARG A 7 -6.29 8.57 3.70
CA ARG A 7 -5.05 8.48 2.90
C ARG A 7 -3.83 8.04 3.73
N LEU A 8 -3.70 8.56 4.95
CA LEU A 8 -2.60 8.18 5.85
C LEU A 8 -2.72 6.73 6.35
N GLU A 9 -3.94 6.24 6.60
CA GLU A 9 -4.17 4.84 6.97
C GLU A 9 -3.73 3.92 5.82
N VAL A 10 -4.04 4.28 4.56
CA VAL A 10 -3.63 3.50 3.38
C VAL A 10 -2.11 3.46 3.23
N VAL A 11 -1.43 4.59 3.36
CA VAL A 11 0.04 4.66 3.30
C VAL A 11 0.67 3.82 4.42
N TYR A 12 0.15 3.95 5.65
CA TYR A 12 0.60 3.16 6.79
C TYR A 12 0.43 1.66 6.57
N ASP A 13 -0.71 1.23 6.03
CA ASP A 13 -0.99 -0.18 5.69
C ASP A 13 0.05 -0.72 4.69
N ILE A 14 0.30 0.01 3.60
CA ILE A 14 1.27 -0.38 2.56
C ILE A 14 2.67 -0.55 3.18
N LEU A 15 3.15 0.45 3.92
CA LEU A 15 4.47 0.42 4.56
C LEU A 15 4.58 -0.70 5.61
N SER A 16 3.52 -0.94 6.37
CA SER A 16 3.48 -2.03 7.35
C SER A 16 3.60 -3.39 6.69
N ILE A 17 2.93 -3.62 5.56
CA ILE A 17 3.05 -4.87 4.79
C ILE A 17 4.48 -5.05 4.25
N VAL A 18 5.09 -3.98 3.73
CA VAL A 18 6.47 -4.01 3.23
C VAL A 18 7.45 -4.37 4.35
N ASN A 19 7.33 -3.71 5.51
CA ASN A 19 8.16 -3.96 6.68
C ASN A 19 8.00 -5.40 7.20
N ASN A 20 6.76 -5.90 7.28
CA ASN A 20 6.46 -7.28 7.68
C ASN A 20 7.00 -8.33 6.68
N SER A 21 7.24 -7.93 5.44
CA SER A 21 7.83 -8.76 4.39
C SER A 21 9.35 -8.60 4.27
N HIS A 22 10.00 -8.11 5.34
CA HIS A 22 11.45 -7.86 5.38
C HIS A 22 11.95 -6.97 4.23
N ASN A 23 11.14 -5.99 3.80
CA ASN A 23 11.43 -5.10 2.67
C ASN A 23 11.70 -5.83 1.33
N SER A 24 11.25 -7.08 1.17
CA SER A 24 11.52 -7.92 0.00
C SER A 24 10.23 -8.42 -0.68
N ILE A 25 9.18 -7.60 -0.70
CA ILE A 25 7.90 -7.93 -1.34
C ILE A 25 7.83 -7.39 -2.78
N LYS A 26 7.29 -8.21 -3.70
CA LYS A 26 7.03 -7.78 -5.09
C LYS A 26 5.72 -6.95 -5.17
N PRO A 27 5.53 -6.11 -6.20
CA PRO A 27 4.32 -5.28 -6.33
C PRO A 27 3.01 -6.10 -6.39
N THR A 28 2.99 -7.23 -7.10
CA THR A 28 1.80 -8.09 -7.22
C THR A 28 1.34 -8.68 -5.88
N PRO A 29 2.20 -9.32 -5.05
CA PRO A 29 1.80 -9.74 -3.71
C PRO A 29 1.49 -8.57 -2.77
N LEU A 30 2.15 -7.41 -2.91
CA LEU A 30 1.84 -6.22 -2.12
C LEU A 30 0.42 -5.69 -2.38
N LEU A 31 0.01 -5.59 -3.65
CA LEU A 31 -1.36 -5.24 -4.05
C LEU A 31 -2.40 -6.21 -3.48
N ARG A 32 -2.11 -7.52 -3.55
CA ARG A 32 -3.02 -8.55 -3.01
C ARG A 32 -3.19 -8.43 -1.50
N SER A 33 -2.13 -8.04 -0.79
CA SER A 33 -2.14 -7.87 0.66
C SER A 33 -2.76 -6.55 1.13
N SER A 34 -2.70 -5.48 0.34
CA SER A 34 -3.20 -4.14 0.72
C SER A 34 -4.72 -3.99 0.65
N ASN A 35 -5.42 -4.95 0.02
CA ASN A 35 -6.87 -4.93 -0.20
C ASN A 35 -7.33 -3.60 -0.84
N LEU A 36 -6.53 -3.10 -1.79
CA LEU A 36 -6.82 -1.91 -2.60
C LEU A 36 -7.22 -2.34 -4.01
N SER A 37 -7.95 -1.47 -4.72
CA SER A 37 -8.09 -1.61 -6.17
C SER A 37 -6.74 -1.37 -6.84
N SER A 38 -6.50 -2.00 -7.99
CA SER A 38 -5.25 -1.83 -8.74
C SER A 38 -4.95 -0.36 -9.05
N ASN A 39 -5.97 0.44 -9.36
CA ASN A 39 -5.80 1.86 -9.65
C ASN A 39 -5.33 2.66 -8.42
N SER A 40 -6.02 2.48 -7.29
CA SER A 40 -5.68 3.19 -6.06
C SER A 40 -4.32 2.75 -5.52
N PHE A 41 -3.98 1.46 -5.64
CA PHE A 41 -2.66 0.97 -5.27
C PHE A 41 -1.56 1.63 -6.11
N ASN A 42 -1.72 1.70 -7.43
CA ASN A 42 -0.72 2.30 -8.31
C ASN A 42 -0.48 3.77 -7.98
N GLU A 43 -1.53 4.53 -7.68
CA GLU A 43 -1.42 5.94 -7.26
C GLU A 43 -0.55 6.07 -6.00
N TYR A 44 -0.88 5.35 -4.92
CA TYR A 44 -0.13 5.42 -3.67
C TYR A 44 1.27 4.82 -3.78
N PHE A 45 1.43 3.72 -4.51
CA PHE A 45 2.72 3.05 -4.69
C PHE A 45 3.68 3.95 -5.47
N ASN A 46 3.24 4.56 -6.57
CA ASN A 46 4.07 5.49 -7.32
C ASN A 46 4.41 6.74 -6.50
N GLU A 47 3.46 7.29 -5.74
CA GLU A 47 3.72 8.44 -4.85
C GLU A 47 4.81 8.10 -3.81
N LEU A 48 4.78 6.89 -3.24
CA LEU A 48 5.77 6.44 -2.28
C LEU A 48 7.17 6.27 -2.90
N ILE A 49 7.25 5.77 -4.13
CA ILE A 49 8.51 5.63 -4.87
C ILE A 49 9.07 6.99 -5.28
N GLU A 50 8.22 7.96 -5.65
CA GLU A 50 8.66 9.31 -6.01
C GLU A 50 9.18 10.11 -4.80
N LYS A 51 8.69 9.81 -3.59
CA LYS A 51 9.06 10.52 -2.35
C LYS A 51 10.19 9.88 -1.55
N GLY A 52 10.50 8.61 -1.79
CA GLY A 52 11.56 7.86 -1.12
C GLY A 52 12.93 8.10 -1.73
#